data_AF-A0A2E0I5D5-F1
#
_entry.id   AF-A0A2E0I5D5-F1
#
_cell.length_a   1.000
_cell.length_b   1.000
_cell.length_c   1.000
_cell.angle_alpha   90.00
_cell.angle_beta   90.00
_cell.angle_gamma   90.00
#
_symmetry.space_group_name_H-M   'P 1'
#
loop_
_entity.id
_entity.type
_entity.pdbx_description
1 polymer ?
#
loop_
_entity_poly.entity_id
_entity_poly.type
_entity_poly.pdbx_seq_one_letter_code
_entity_poly.pdbx_strand_id
1 'polypeptide(L)'
;MNKILCLISLAFIILSGCSTNFTQEIQYPAPHNDYTGRTVDEYYGGEDSNAFMIRTCKIYGGLNQESIVESGSDFIMQDIYEFKCNYSGKLKEELNIDGKSSKRLSGAVAKKKCERLGFNIGTPSFTKCMEELTQ
;
A
#
# COMPACT_ATOMS: atom_id res chain seq x y z
N MET A 1 -10.65 -59.60 6.97
CA MET A 1 -10.12 -58.25 6.64
C MET A 1 -9.73 -57.57 7.95
N ASN A 2 -8.43 -57.36 8.16
CA ASN A 2 -7.86 -57.03 9.47
C ASN A 2 -8.37 -55.68 9.99
N LYS A 3 -8.95 -55.67 11.20
CA LYS A 3 -9.41 -54.45 11.91
C LYS A 3 -8.31 -53.38 12.03
N ILE A 4 -7.05 -53.81 12.08
CA ILE A 4 -5.85 -52.96 12.09
C ILE A 4 -5.69 -52.20 10.77
N LEU A 5 -5.97 -52.84 9.63
CA LEU A 5 -5.89 -52.19 8.31
C LEU A 5 -6.94 -51.08 8.18
N CYS A 6 -8.12 -51.28 8.78
CA CYS A 6 -9.21 -50.32 8.80
C CYS A 6 -8.91 -49.09 9.67
N LEU A 7 -8.21 -49.30 10.80
CA LEU A 7 -7.76 -48.21 11.67
C LEU A 7 -6.67 -47.36 11.00
N ILE A 8 -5.76 -47.99 10.27
CA ILE A 8 -4.69 -47.28 9.53
C ILE A 8 -5.28 -46.46 8.39
N SER A 9 -6.24 -47.00 7.63
CA SER A 9 -6.90 -46.24 6.56
C SER A 9 -7.76 -45.09 7.09
N LEU A 10 -8.39 -45.23 8.26
CA LEU A 10 -9.12 -44.13 8.91
C LEU A 10 -8.17 -43.01 9.38
N ALA A 11 -6.98 -43.36 9.89
CA ALA A 11 -5.98 -42.39 10.33
C ALA A 11 -5.41 -41.55 9.16
N PHE A 12 -5.24 -42.13 7.97
CA PHE A 12 -4.76 -41.41 6.79
C PHE A 12 -5.76 -40.37 6.25
N ILE A 13 -7.07 -40.57 6.43
CA ILE A 13 -8.12 -39.63 5.99
C ILE A 13 -8.15 -38.36 6.87
N ILE A 14 -7.77 -38.48 8.14
CA ILE A 14 -7.75 -37.35 9.09
C ILE A 14 -6.51 -36.47 8.86
N LEU A 15 -5.43 -37.04 8.30
CA LEU A 15 -4.19 -36.32 7.98
C LEU A 15 -4.25 -35.51 6.68
N SER A 16 -5.23 -35.77 5.79
CA SER A 16 -5.47 -34.95 4.59
C SER A 16 -6.33 -33.73 4.89
N GLY A 17 -6.00 -33.00 5.96
CA GLY A 17 -6.62 -31.71 6.27
C GLY A 17 -6.35 -30.70 5.15
N CYS A 18 -7.40 -30.08 4.63
CA CYS A 18 -7.31 -29.08 3.57
C CYS A 18 -6.51 -27.85 4.04
N SER A 19 -5.27 -27.73 3.58
CA SER A 19 -4.54 -26.46 3.53
C SER A 19 -5.14 -25.62 2.40
N THR A 20 -6.31 -25.03 2.61
CA THR A 20 -6.77 -23.95 1.74
C THR A 20 -5.97 -22.71 2.07
N ASN A 21 -4.92 -22.45 1.29
CA ASN A 21 -4.34 -21.11 1.20
C ASN A 21 -5.36 -20.22 0.50
N PHE A 22 -6.38 -19.80 1.24
CA PHE A 22 -7.31 -18.79 0.77
C PHE A 22 -6.53 -17.48 0.80
N THR A 23 -5.88 -17.14 -0.31
CA THR A 23 -5.37 -15.78 -0.53
C THR A 23 -6.61 -14.88 -0.54
N GLN A 24 -6.98 -14.39 0.65
CA GLN A 24 -7.99 -13.34 0.76
C GLN A 24 -7.43 -12.15 -0.01
N GLU A 25 -7.94 -11.93 -1.22
CA GLU A 25 -7.73 -10.65 -1.90
C GLU A 25 -8.29 -9.59 -0.97
N ILE A 26 -7.40 -8.84 -0.32
CA ILE A 26 -7.78 -7.77 0.58
C ILE A 26 -8.46 -6.71 -0.28
N GLN A 27 -9.78 -6.66 -0.21
CA GLN A 27 -10.56 -5.66 -0.94
C GLN A 27 -10.47 -4.34 -0.19
N TYR A 28 -9.61 -3.46 -0.70
CA TYR A 28 -9.49 -2.11 -0.19
C TYR A 28 -10.69 -1.26 -0.64
N PRO A 29 -11.22 -0.35 0.19
CA PRO A 29 -12.27 0.56 -0.21
C PRO A 29 -11.79 1.45 -1.35
N ALA A 30 -12.74 1.96 -2.13
CA ALA A 30 -12.39 2.74 -3.31
C ALA A 30 -11.49 3.94 -2.94
N PRO A 31 -10.47 4.24 -3.76
CA PRO A 31 -9.36 5.12 -3.39
C PRO A 31 -9.72 6.61 -3.37
N HIS A 32 -11.00 6.96 -3.31
CA HIS A 32 -11.55 8.31 -3.14
C HIS A 32 -12.14 8.52 -1.73
N ASN A 33 -12.05 7.52 -0.86
CA ASN A 33 -12.48 7.57 0.53
C ASN A 33 -11.29 7.41 1.46
N ASP A 34 -11.42 7.88 2.69
CA ASP A 34 -10.45 7.60 3.74
C ASP A 34 -10.41 6.09 4.04
N TYR A 35 -9.23 5.61 4.39
CA TYR A 35 -9.01 4.21 4.78
C TYR A 35 -8.55 4.13 6.23
N THR A 36 -9.09 3.20 7.00
CA THR A 36 -8.59 2.84 8.31
C THR A 36 -8.19 1.38 8.28
N GLY A 37 -6.96 1.10 8.70
CA GLY A 37 -6.40 -0.26 8.71
C GLY A 37 -5.89 -0.64 10.09
N ARG A 38 -5.68 -1.94 10.26
CA ARG A 38 -4.97 -2.52 11.41
C ARG A 38 -3.83 -3.38 10.90
N THR A 39 -2.72 -3.35 11.60
CA THR A 39 -1.57 -4.23 11.34
C THR A 39 -0.96 -4.65 12.67
N VAL A 40 -0.18 -5.73 12.64
CA VAL A 40 0.48 -6.30 13.81
C VAL A 40 1.98 -6.22 13.57
N ASP A 41 2.74 -5.85 14.59
CA ASP A 41 4.19 -5.86 14.52
C ASP A 41 4.72 -7.27 14.80
N GLU A 42 4.89 -8.03 13.72
CA GLU A 42 5.28 -9.43 13.80
C GLU A 42 6.78 -9.57 14.08
N TYR A 43 7.13 -10.13 15.25
CA TYR A 43 8.53 -10.42 15.60
C TYR A 43 9.22 -11.47 14.71
N TYR A 44 8.47 -12.30 13.99
CA TYR A 44 9.00 -13.43 13.23
C TYR A 44 8.45 -13.48 11.80
N GLY A 45 9.25 -13.01 10.84
CA GLY A 45 9.06 -13.32 9.42
C GLY A 45 7.94 -12.57 8.69
N GLY A 46 7.26 -11.65 9.37
CA GLY A 46 6.26 -10.76 8.78
C GLY A 46 6.85 -9.61 7.98
N GLU A 47 5.99 -8.93 7.22
CA GLU A 47 6.32 -7.61 6.70
C GLU A 47 6.34 -6.61 7.86
N ASP A 48 7.35 -5.73 7.88
CA ASP A 48 7.43 -4.61 8.82
C ASP A 48 6.11 -3.80 8.81
N SER A 49 5.56 -3.58 10.00
CA SER A 49 4.27 -2.93 10.19
C SER A 49 4.23 -1.55 9.52
N ASN A 50 5.31 -0.76 9.62
CA ASN A 50 5.42 0.53 8.95
C ASN A 50 5.45 0.40 7.42
N ALA A 51 6.15 -0.58 6.86
CA ALA A 51 6.18 -0.83 5.42
C ALA A 51 4.77 -1.16 4.87
N PHE A 52 4.01 -1.98 5.59
CA PHE A 52 2.62 -2.30 5.25
C PHE A 52 1.72 -1.06 5.29
N MET A 53 1.82 -0.26 6.36
CA MET A 53 1.07 0.99 6.51
C MET A 53 1.37 1.99 5.38
N ILE A 54 2.64 2.22 5.07
CA ILE A 54 3.08 3.13 3.99
C ILE A 54 2.54 2.66 2.63
N ARG A 55 2.68 1.37 2.32
CA ARG A 55 2.19 0.80 1.06
C ARG A 55 0.69 1.01 0.90
N THR A 56 -0.07 0.76 1.97
CA THR A 56 -1.52 0.87 1.97
C THR A 56 -1.94 2.33 1.79
N CYS A 57 -1.39 3.23 2.58
CA CYS A 57 -1.75 4.64 2.52
C CYS A 57 -1.25 5.36 1.25
N LYS A 58 -0.27 4.82 0.52
CA LYS A 58 0.15 5.35 -0.78
C LYS A 58 -1.02 5.49 -1.76
N ILE A 59 -1.98 4.58 -1.73
CA ILE A 59 -3.16 4.61 -2.61
C ILE A 59 -4.13 5.76 -2.22
N TYR A 60 -4.13 6.13 -0.94
CA TYR A 60 -5.02 7.09 -0.31
C TYR A 60 -4.35 8.41 0.05
N GLY A 61 -3.14 8.71 -0.43
CA GLY A 61 -2.52 10.02 -0.21
C GLY A 61 -1.48 10.15 0.90
N GLY A 62 -0.98 9.02 1.39
CA GLY A 62 0.12 8.98 2.34
C GLY A 62 -0.31 8.65 3.76
N LEU A 63 0.63 8.12 4.52
CA LEU A 63 0.45 7.76 5.93
C LEU A 63 0.69 9.01 6.79
N ASN A 64 -0.28 9.37 7.63
CA ASN A 64 -0.06 10.38 8.67
C ASN A 64 0.47 9.66 9.93
N GLN A 65 1.71 9.96 10.33
CA GLN A 65 2.32 9.34 11.53
C GLN A 65 1.52 9.63 12.80
N GLU A 66 0.87 10.78 12.91
CA GLU A 66 0.02 11.14 14.06
C GLU A 66 -1.26 10.30 14.15
N SER A 67 -1.61 9.57 13.08
CA SER A 67 -2.79 8.70 13.05
C SER A 67 -2.50 7.27 13.53
N ILE A 68 -1.23 6.93 13.74
CA ILE A 68 -0.82 5.61 14.19
C ILE A 68 -1.05 5.52 15.70
N VAL A 69 -1.89 4.58 16.11
CA VAL A 69 -2.25 4.37 17.50
C VAL A 69 -2.05 2.90 17.83
N GLU A 70 -1.29 2.62 18.88
CA GLU A 70 -1.24 1.28 19.47
C GLU A 70 -2.59 0.97 20.12
N SER A 71 -3.32 0.01 19.55
CA SER A 71 -4.68 -0.34 19.99
C SER A 71 -4.68 -1.49 21.00
N GLY A 72 -3.55 -2.14 21.25
CA GLY A 72 -3.39 -3.23 22.19
C GLY A 72 -2.45 -4.29 21.66
N SER A 73 -2.55 -5.51 22.20
CA SER A 73 -1.74 -6.65 21.79
C SER A 73 -2.60 -7.83 21.36
N ASP A 74 -2.09 -8.66 20.46
CA ASP A 74 -2.73 -9.89 20.04
C ASP A 74 -2.58 -11.03 21.09
N PHE A 75 -3.09 -12.22 20.78
CA PHE A 75 -3.02 -13.38 21.68
C PHE A 75 -1.58 -13.91 21.91
N ILE A 76 -0.63 -13.54 21.06
CA ILE A 76 0.79 -13.92 21.13
C ILE A 76 1.64 -12.74 21.68
N MET A 77 0.99 -11.71 22.22
CA MET A 77 1.64 -10.49 22.75
C MET A 77 2.41 -9.70 21.68
N GLN A 78 1.89 -9.65 20.45
CA GLN A 78 2.38 -8.76 19.41
C GLN A 78 1.59 -7.46 19.42
N ASP A 79 2.27 -6.33 19.24
CA ASP A 79 1.64 -5.01 19.27
C ASP A 79 0.75 -4.80 18.04
N ILE A 80 -0.49 -4.37 18.27
CA ILE A 80 -1.49 -4.08 17.24
C ILE A 80 -1.53 -2.57 17.03
N TYR A 81 -1.27 -2.15 15.80
CA TYR A 81 -1.34 -0.76 15.38
C TYR A 81 -2.58 -0.52 14.54
N GLU A 82 -3.34 0.51 14.91
CA GLU A 82 -4.36 1.12 14.07
C GLU A 82 -3.79 2.34 13.35
N PHE A 83 -4.14 2.51 12.09
CA PHE A 83 -3.67 3.65 11.29
C PHE A 83 -4.77 4.17 10.38
N LYS A 84 -4.70 5.46 10.04
CA LYS A 84 -5.65 6.11 9.12
C LYS A 84 -4.91 6.73 7.94
N CYS A 85 -5.35 6.37 6.74
CA CYS A 85 -4.95 7.02 5.51
C CYS A 85 -6.04 8.03 5.13
N ASN A 86 -5.64 9.29 4.93
CA ASN A 86 -6.57 10.34 4.59
C ASN A 86 -6.45 10.69 3.10
N TYR A 87 -7.53 10.46 2.35
CA TYR A 87 -7.61 10.79 0.93
C TYR A 87 -7.37 12.28 0.65
N SER A 88 -7.73 13.17 1.56
CA SER A 88 -7.45 14.60 1.41
C SER A 88 -5.95 14.93 1.42
N GLY A 89 -5.12 14.06 2.00
CA GLY A 89 -3.66 14.13 1.93
C GLY A 89 -3.10 13.73 0.57
N LYS A 90 -3.91 13.00 -0.24
CA LYS A 90 -3.60 12.74 -1.64
C LYS A 90 -3.67 14.09 -2.31
N LEU A 91 -2.49 14.65 -2.60
CA LEU A 91 -2.38 15.86 -3.38
C LEU A 91 -3.32 15.70 -4.58
N LYS A 92 -4.40 16.50 -4.63
CA LYS A 92 -5.29 16.64 -5.80
C LYS A 92 -4.50 17.01 -7.07
N GLU A 93 -3.22 17.29 -6.90
CA GLU A 93 -2.22 17.82 -7.81
C GLU A 93 -1.16 16.80 -8.24
N GLU A 94 -1.20 15.54 -7.77
CA GLU A 94 -0.36 14.49 -8.38
C GLU A 94 -0.93 14.12 -9.75
N LEU A 95 -0.46 14.83 -10.77
CA LEU A 95 -0.66 14.46 -12.16
C LEU A 95 0.28 13.30 -12.47
N ASN A 96 -0.29 12.20 -12.97
CA ASN A 96 0.45 11.05 -13.46
C ASN A 96 0.80 11.30 -14.93
N ILE A 97 2.02 11.78 -15.18
CA ILE A 97 2.55 11.97 -16.54
C ILE A 97 3.51 10.80 -16.79
N ASP A 98 3.16 9.92 -17.73
CA ASP A 98 4.00 8.79 -18.17
C ASP A 98 4.57 7.91 -17.05
N GLY A 99 3.72 7.56 -16.06
CA GLY A 99 4.09 6.65 -14.97
C GLY A 99 4.97 7.27 -13.88
N LYS A 100 5.15 8.59 -13.90
CA LYS A 100 5.93 9.34 -12.90
C LYS A 100 5.04 10.34 -12.20
N SER A 101 4.95 10.22 -10.87
CA SER A 101 4.22 11.16 -10.03
C SER A 101 4.92 12.54 -10.03
N SER A 102 4.15 13.60 -10.30
CA SER A 102 4.64 14.97 -10.18
C SER A 102 3.61 15.86 -9.48
N LYS A 103 4.05 16.53 -8.41
CA LYS A 103 3.36 17.67 -7.81
C LYS A 103 3.27 18.83 -8.81
N ARG A 104 2.23 19.66 -8.72
CA ARG A 104 2.18 21.00 -9.34
C ARG A 104 3.28 21.87 -8.75
N LEU A 105 3.99 22.59 -9.60
CA LEU A 105 5.17 23.35 -9.23
C LEU A 105 5.00 24.80 -9.69
N SER A 106 5.48 25.75 -8.88
CA SER A 106 5.56 27.15 -9.32
C SER A 106 6.42 27.25 -10.59
N GLY A 107 6.15 28.23 -11.46
CA GLY A 107 6.79 28.33 -12.78
C GLY A 107 8.32 28.25 -12.77
N ALA A 108 8.98 28.77 -11.73
CA ALA A 108 10.43 28.68 -11.59
C ALA A 108 10.93 27.26 -11.25
N VAL A 109 10.15 26.48 -10.50
CA VAL A 109 10.49 25.12 -10.11
C VAL A 109 10.10 24.12 -11.20
N ALA A 110 8.98 24.34 -11.89
CA ALA A 110 8.56 23.60 -13.08
C ALA A 110 9.62 23.72 -14.20
N LYS A 111 10.14 24.94 -14.44
CA LYS A 111 11.21 25.19 -15.42
C LYS A 111 12.43 24.31 -15.17
N LYS A 112 12.96 24.32 -13.94
CA LYS A 112 14.12 23.49 -13.55
C LYS A 112 13.82 22.00 -13.67
N LYS A 113 12.57 21.58 -13.45
CA LYS A 113 12.16 20.19 -13.59
C LYS A 113 12.08 19.76 -15.06
N CYS A 114 11.49 20.56 -15.94
CA CYS A 114 11.45 20.28 -17.38
C CYS A 114 12.86 20.22 -17.99
N GLU A 115 13.76 21.12 -17.59
CA GLU A 115 15.18 21.07 -18.00
C GLU A 115 15.86 19.77 -17.55
N ARG A 116 15.65 19.32 -16.30
CA ARG A 116 16.20 18.03 -15.80
C ARG A 116 15.62 16.80 -16.48
N LEU A 117 14.37 16.88 -16.93
CA LEU A 117 13.72 15.80 -17.67
C LEU A 117 14.21 15.72 -19.13
N GLY A 118 15.10 16.63 -19.55
CA GLY A 118 15.70 16.64 -20.88
C GLY A 118 14.90 17.43 -21.91
N PHE A 119 13.90 18.21 -21.49
CA PHE A 119 13.19 19.11 -22.40
C PHE A 119 14.04 20.37 -22.65
N ASN A 120 14.29 20.68 -23.92
CA ASN A 120 15.07 21.85 -24.30
C ASN A 120 14.21 23.12 -24.26
N ILE A 121 14.70 24.15 -23.56
CA ILE A 121 14.03 25.45 -23.45
C ILE A 121 13.77 26.02 -24.86
N GLY A 122 12.56 26.52 -25.09
CA GLY A 122 12.15 27.11 -26.37
C GLY A 122 11.55 26.12 -27.38
N THR A 123 11.37 24.86 -26.99
CA THR A 123 10.68 23.86 -27.82
C THR A 123 9.19 23.73 -27.47
N PRO A 124 8.34 23.26 -28.40
CA PRO A 124 6.93 22.96 -28.11
C PRO A 124 6.76 21.93 -26.99
N SER A 125 7.65 20.93 -26.91
CA SER A 125 7.63 19.90 -25.86
C SER A 125 7.96 20.47 -24.48
N PHE A 126 8.86 21.46 -24.40
CA PHE A 126 9.14 22.19 -23.17
C PHE A 126 7.93 23.01 -22.70
N THR A 127 7.23 23.65 -23.64
CA THR A 127 6.02 24.42 -23.34
C THR A 127 4.91 23.53 -22.79
N LYS A 128 4.71 22.36 -23.41
CA LYS A 128 3.77 21.35 -22.93
C LYS A 128 4.13 20.83 -21.53
N CYS A 129 5.41 20.55 -21.26
CA CYS A 129 5.89 20.17 -19.93
C CYS A 129 5.60 21.27 -18.88
N MET A 130 5.81 22.54 -19.24
CA MET A 130 5.53 23.67 -18.36
C MET A 130 4.03 23.82 -18.07
N GLU A 131 3.17 23.72 -19.09
CA GLU A 131 1.71 23.78 -18.94
C GLU A 131 1.19 22.67 -18.02
N GLU A 132 1.67 21.45 -18.19
CA GLU A 132 1.29 20.30 -17.36
C GLU A 132 1.76 20.46 -15.90
N LEU A 133 2.87 21.15 -15.65
CA LEU A 133 3.44 21.32 -14.31
C LEU A 133 2.97 22.57 -13.56
N THR A 134 2.43 23.58 -14.25
CA THR A 134 2.12 24.91 -13.67
C THR A 134 0.64 25.28 -13.62
N GLN A 135 -0.27 24.47 -14.16
CA GLN A 135 -1.72 24.68 -14.06
C GLN A 135 -2.24 24.57 -12.62
#